data_AF-A0A1Q7HJM0-F1
#
_entry.id   AF-A0A1Q7HJM0-F1
#
_cell.length_a   1.000
_cell.length_b   1.000
_cell.length_c   1.000
_cell.angle_alpha   90.00
_cell.angle_beta   90.00
_cell.angle_gamma   90.00
#
_symmetry.space_group_name_H-M   'P 1'
#
loop_
_entity.id
_entity.type
_entity.pdbx_description
1 polymer ?
#
loop_
_entity_poly.entity_id
_entity_poly.type
_entity_poly.pdbx_seq_one_letter_code
_entity_poly.pdbx_strand_id
1 'polypeptide(L)'
;MAIVAAVWIAPALLIGQTKPSSLPRTAEGHPDLQGTYDLATLTPLERRAGTPLVLTDEQAAKLEKDVAQRTDALAAPIKADRDAPPKGGDGSPGPYGNVGGYNNFWLDPGSHYTVVDGQRRASLLIDPADGRVPALTPDAQKRRSSADYNARPTSDAAAREDDPGFEGPNAYNDPEIRPLAERCLVGFSSTSGPPILPT
;
A
#
# COMPACT_ATOMS: atom_id res chain seq x y z
N MET A 1 48.03 28.89 63.39
CA MET A 1 47.72 29.21 61.98
C MET A 1 46.79 28.11 61.47
N ALA A 2 45.51 28.42 61.27
CA ALA A 2 44.53 27.47 60.74
C ALA A 2 44.22 27.86 59.29
N ILE A 3 44.43 26.94 58.35
CA ILE A 3 44.14 27.15 56.94
C ILE A 3 42.74 26.61 56.68
N VAL A 4 41.80 27.48 56.35
CA VAL A 4 40.45 27.12 55.89
C VAL A 4 40.49 27.01 54.37
N ALA A 5 40.30 25.81 53.84
CA ALA A 5 40.16 25.59 52.40
C ALA A 5 38.68 25.74 52.00
N ALA A 6 38.39 26.74 51.16
CA ALA A 6 37.06 26.94 50.60
C ALA A 6 36.89 26.07 49.34
N VAL A 7 35.99 25.08 49.41
CA VAL A 7 35.59 24.27 48.25
C VAL A 7 34.47 25.00 47.52
N TRP A 8 34.75 25.42 46.28
CA TRP A 8 33.75 26.00 45.38
C TRP A 8 33.06 24.88 44.60
N ILE A 9 31.78 24.65 44.87
CA ILE A 9 30.93 23.77 44.06
C ILE A 9 30.31 24.63 42.95
N ALA A 10 30.82 24.52 41.73
CA ALA A 10 30.20 25.16 40.58
C ALA A 10 28.93 24.37 40.18
N PRO A 11 27.79 25.04 39.94
CA PRO A 11 26.60 24.37 39.44
C PRO A 11 26.84 23.95 37.98
N ALA A 12 26.88 22.64 37.74
CA ALA A 12 26.86 22.11 36.38
C ALA A 12 25.46 22.33 35.80
N LEU A 13 25.36 23.26 34.85
CA LEU A 13 24.18 23.39 33.98
C LEU A 13 24.07 22.10 33.15
N LEU A 14 23.15 21.21 33.56
CA LEU A 14 22.66 20.13 32.70
C LEU A 14 21.84 20.75 31.56
N ILE A 15 22.53 21.19 30.51
CA ILE A 15 21.89 21.42 29.22
C ILE A 15 21.56 20.04 28.67
N GLY A 16 20.30 19.60 28.84
CA GLY A 16 19.81 18.38 28.24
C GLY A 16 20.09 18.42 26.74
N GLN A 17 20.90 17.49 26.23
CA GLN A 17 21.14 17.36 24.80
C GLN A 17 19.87 16.85 24.13
N THR A 18 18.97 17.77 23.78
CA THR A 18 17.95 17.50 22.77
C THR A 18 18.70 17.22 21.46
N LYS A 19 18.73 15.95 21.05
CA LYS A 19 19.23 15.59 19.72
C LYS A 19 18.50 16.48 18.72
N PRO A 20 19.21 17.25 17.89
CA PRO A 20 18.56 18.07 16.88
C PRO A 20 17.72 17.15 15.99
N SER A 21 16.42 17.42 15.93
CA SER A 21 15.55 16.75 14.97
C SER A 21 16.06 17.12 13.57
N SER A 22 16.54 16.11 12.84
CA SER A 22 17.18 16.25 11.53
C SER A 22 16.19 16.48 10.37
N LEU A 23 14.91 16.73 10.68
CA LEU A 23 13.89 16.98 9.65
C LEU A 23 14.13 18.33 8.97
N PRO A 24 14.36 18.36 7.65
CA PRO A 24 14.43 19.60 6.89
C PRO A 24 13.16 20.43 7.09
N ARG A 25 13.29 21.75 7.02
CA ARG A 25 12.18 22.68 7.20
C ARG A 25 12.10 23.65 6.03
N THR A 26 10.90 24.03 5.66
CA THR A 26 10.64 25.07 4.66
C THR A 26 11.08 26.45 5.19
N ALA A 27 11.10 27.47 4.33
CA ALA A 27 11.43 28.84 4.73
C ALA A 27 10.50 29.39 5.82
N GLU A 28 9.26 28.91 5.85
CA GLU A 28 8.22 29.25 6.82
C GLU A 28 8.32 28.43 8.12
N GLY A 29 9.28 27.50 8.20
CA GLY A 29 9.56 26.71 9.40
C GLY A 29 8.72 25.44 9.56
N HIS A 30 7.89 25.07 8.57
CA HIS A 30 7.16 23.80 8.57
C HIS A 30 8.10 22.62 8.23
N PRO A 31 7.81 21.38 8.68
CA PRO A 31 8.51 20.21 8.18
C PRO A 31 8.44 20.16 6.65
N ASP A 32 9.59 20.04 6.01
CA ASP A 32 9.67 19.92 4.57
C ASP A 32 9.41 18.46 4.18
N LEU A 33 8.24 18.24 3.57
CA LEU A 33 7.78 16.95 3.05
C LEU A 33 7.79 16.95 1.50
N GLN A 34 8.59 17.82 0.89
CA GLN A 34 8.79 17.80 -0.55
C GLN A 34 9.72 16.66 -0.94
N GLY A 35 9.44 16.02 -2.08
CA GLY A 35 10.28 14.97 -2.63
C GLY A 35 9.52 13.96 -3.46
N THR A 36 10.24 12.92 -3.87
CA THR A 36 9.68 11.73 -4.51
C THR A 36 9.64 10.61 -3.47
N TYR A 37 8.47 9.99 -3.33
CA TYR A 37 8.24 8.90 -2.40
C TYR A 37 8.00 7.62 -3.19
N ASP A 38 8.75 6.58 -2.86
CA ASP A 38 8.42 5.22 -3.25
C ASP A 38 7.40 4.65 -2.26
N LEU A 39 6.35 4.06 -2.81
CA LEU A 39 5.18 3.57 -2.08
C LEU A 39 5.10 2.05 -2.13
N ALA A 40 5.98 1.41 -2.90
CA ALA A 40 6.03 -0.02 -3.07
C ALA A 40 6.44 -0.67 -1.73
N THR A 41 5.61 -1.59 -1.22
CA THR A 41 5.86 -2.25 0.07
C THR A 41 5.30 -3.66 0.10
N LEU A 42 6.08 -4.57 0.69
CA LEU A 42 5.62 -5.92 0.99
C LEU A 42 4.78 -5.99 2.27
N THR A 43 4.69 -4.90 3.04
CA THR A 43 3.83 -4.82 4.22
C THR A 43 2.36 -4.73 3.79
N PRO A 44 1.55 -5.78 4.05
CA PRO A 44 0.15 -5.76 3.67
C PRO A 44 -0.63 -4.77 4.54
N LEU A 45 -1.80 -4.33 4.07
CA LEU A 45 -2.72 -3.55 4.90
C LEU A 45 -3.11 -4.34 6.16
N GLU A 46 -3.55 -5.59 5.98
CA GLU A 46 -4.03 -6.46 7.05
C GLU A 46 -3.03 -7.57 7.40
N ARG A 47 -2.95 -7.92 8.69
CA ARG A 47 -1.98 -8.91 9.18
C ARG A 47 -2.38 -10.33 8.86
N ARG A 48 -1.49 -11.08 8.22
CA ARG A 48 -1.72 -12.52 7.96
C ARG A 48 -1.95 -13.27 9.28
N ALA A 49 -2.90 -14.21 9.27
CA ALA A 49 -3.21 -15.01 10.45
C ALA A 49 -1.94 -15.75 10.94
N GLY A 50 -1.71 -15.73 12.25
CA GLY A 50 -0.54 -16.38 12.86
C GLY A 50 0.79 -15.63 12.69
N THR A 51 0.79 -14.41 12.15
CA THR A 51 2.01 -13.57 12.09
C THR A 51 2.05 -12.55 13.25
N PRO A 52 3.24 -12.28 13.82
CA PRO A 52 3.40 -11.25 14.87
C PRO A 52 3.23 -9.84 14.30
N LEU A 53 3.01 -8.84 15.15
CA LEU A 53 2.97 -7.43 14.72
C LEU A 53 4.29 -6.97 14.08
N VAL A 54 5.40 -7.43 14.64
CA VAL A 54 6.76 -7.10 14.21
C VAL A 54 7.45 -8.38 13.77
N LEU A 55 7.95 -8.37 12.53
CA LEU A 55 8.77 -9.45 12.01
C LEU A 55 10.19 -9.33 12.57
N THR A 56 10.81 -10.46 12.87
CA THR A 56 12.26 -10.48 13.07
C THR A 56 12.98 -10.22 11.74
N ASP A 57 14.24 -9.79 11.79
CA ASP A 57 15.03 -9.60 10.57
C ASP A 57 15.15 -10.87 9.74
N GLU A 58 15.30 -12.03 10.39
CA GLU A 58 15.34 -13.34 9.72
C GLU A 58 14.02 -13.68 9.02
N GLN A 59 12.88 -13.41 9.68
CA GLN A 59 11.55 -13.64 9.11
C GLN A 59 11.31 -12.74 7.90
N ALA A 60 11.63 -11.45 8.02
CA ALA A 60 11.48 -10.50 6.93
C ALA A 60 12.40 -10.86 5.76
N ALA A 61 13.69 -11.12 6.00
CA ALA A 61 14.64 -11.49 4.96
C ALA A 61 14.22 -12.77 4.22
N LYS A 62 13.66 -13.76 4.93
CA LYS A 62 13.10 -14.95 4.28
C LYS A 62 11.94 -14.61 3.37
N LEU A 63 10.97 -13.82 3.84
CA LEU A 63 9.79 -13.44 3.07
C LEU A 63 10.15 -12.55 1.86
N GLU A 64 11.05 -11.59 2.04
CA GLU A 64 11.58 -10.73 0.98
C GLU A 64 12.27 -11.57 -0.10
N LYS A 65 13.06 -12.58 0.30
CA LYS A 65 13.69 -13.53 -0.64
C LYS A 65 12.65 -14.38 -1.38
N ASP A 66 11.64 -14.90 -0.69
CA ASP A 66 10.58 -15.70 -1.30
C ASP A 66 9.81 -14.87 -2.35
N VAL A 67 9.55 -13.58 -2.07
CA VAL A 67 8.93 -12.66 -3.03
C VAL A 67 9.84 -12.40 -4.22
N ALA A 68 11.12 -12.10 -3.99
CA ALA A 68 12.09 -11.86 -5.07
C ALA A 68 12.17 -13.06 -6.03
N GLN A 69 12.29 -14.28 -5.49
CA GLN A 69 12.30 -15.51 -6.29
C GLN A 69 11.03 -15.71 -7.11
N ARG A 70 9.86 -15.39 -6.51
CA ARG A 70 8.58 -15.46 -7.22
C ARG A 70 8.52 -14.43 -8.35
N THR A 71 8.94 -13.19 -8.08
CA THR A 71 8.96 -12.12 -9.08
C THR A 71 9.87 -12.49 -10.25
N ASP A 72 11.08 -13.01 -10.00
CA ASP A 72 12.01 -13.46 -11.02
C ASP A 72 11.41 -14.59 -11.88
N ALA A 73 10.76 -15.57 -11.24
CA ALA A 73 10.11 -16.67 -11.94
C ALA A 73 8.95 -16.20 -12.84
N LEU A 74 8.17 -15.22 -12.37
CA LEU A 74 7.04 -14.65 -13.13
C LEU A 74 7.49 -13.67 -14.21
N ALA A 75 8.67 -13.06 -14.08
CA ALA A 75 9.27 -12.20 -15.09
C ALA A 75 10.04 -12.97 -16.17
N ALA A 76 10.21 -14.28 -16.02
CA ALA A 76 10.92 -15.12 -16.99
C ALA A 76 10.27 -15.05 -18.39
N PRO A 77 11.07 -15.08 -19.47
CA PRO A 77 10.54 -15.07 -20.83
C PRO A 77 9.55 -16.21 -21.07
N ILE A 78 8.38 -15.87 -21.62
CA ILE A 78 7.42 -16.87 -22.10
C ILE A 78 7.92 -17.47 -23.42
N LYS A 79 7.62 -18.75 -23.65
CA LYS A 79 7.96 -19.39 -24.92
C LYS A 79 7.17 -18.76 -26.06
N ALA A 80 7.85 -18.44 -27.17
CA ALA A 80 7.24 -17.80 -28.33
C ALA A 80 6.28 -18.72 -29.11
N ASP A 81 6.43 -20.04 -28.94
CA ASP A 81 5.65 -21.09 -29.61
C ASP A 81 4.44 -21.57 -28.80
N ARG A 82 4.05 -20.85 -27.72
CA ARG A 82 2.89 -21.22 -26.92
C ARG A 82 1.58 -20.96 -27.66
N ASP A 83 0.58 -21.81 -27.43
CA ASP A 83 -0.79 -21.56 -27.88
C ASP A 83 -1.39 -20.32 -27.21
N ALA A 84 -2.40 -19.74 -27.87
CA ALA A 84 -3.17 -18.65 -27.30
C ALA A 84 -3.85 -19.11 -25.99
N PRO A 85 -3.95 -18.25 -24.95
CA PRO A 85 -4.72 -18.56 -23.77
C PRO A 85 -6.18 -18.91 -24.10
N PRO A 86 -6.83 -19.80 -23.32
CA PRO A 86 -8.24 -20.12 -23.52
C PRO A 86 -9.11 -18.88 -23.45
N LYS A 87 -10.17 -18.85 -24.27
CA LYS A 87 -11.16 -17.77 -24.24
C LYS A 87 -11.79 -17.70 -22.84
N GLY A 88 -11.70 -16.54 -22.20
CA GLY A 88 -12.22 -16.34 -20.84
C GLY A 88 -11.17 -16.52 -19.74
N GLY A 89 -9.94 -16.93 -20.07
CA GLY A 89 -8.90 -17.25 -19.10
C GLY A 89 -8.86 -18.73 -18.73
N ASP A 90 -7.85 -19.14 -17.97
CA ASP A 90 -7.58 -20.54 -17.61
C ASP A 90 -8.28 -20.99 -16.30
N GLY A 91 -9.06 -20.11 -15.68
CA GLY A 91 -9.77 -20.37 -14.43
C GLY A 91 -8.89 -20.34 -13.19
N SER A 92 -7.61 -19.96 -13.30
CA SER A 92 -6.76 -19.74 -12.14
C SER A 92 -7.29 -18.61 -11.24
N PRO A 93 -7.04 -18.65 -9.91
CA PRO A 93 -7.57 -17.64 -9.00
C PRO A 93 -7.07 -16.22 -9.30
N GLY A 94 -7.98 -15.24 -9.18
CA GLY A 94 -7.67 -13.82 -9.35
C GLY A 94 -7.76 -13.34 -10.80
N PRO A 95 -7.32 -12.11 -11.08
CA PRO A 95 -7.40 -11.53 -12.43
C PRO A 95 -6.57 -12.31 -13.46
N TYR A 96 -5.57 -13.08 -13.01
CA TYR A 96 -4.69 -13.90 -13.84
C TYR A 96 -5.40 -15.03 -14.59
N GLY A 97 -6.48 -15.58 -14.03
CA GLY A 97 -7.20 -16.70 -14.64
C GLY A 97 -8.49 -16.35 -15.38
N ASN A 98 -8.79 -15.05 -15.49
CA ASN A 98 -9.85 -14.54 -16.35
C ASN A 98 -9.24 -13.88 -17.61
N VAL A 99 -10.02 -13.06 -18.32
CA VAL A 99 -9.58 -12.35 -19.54
C VAL A 99 -8.46 -11.32 -19.33
N GLY A 100 -7.95 -11.11 -18.11
CA GLY A 100 -6.70 -10.39 -17.93
C GLY A 100 -6.44 -9.81 -16.54
N GLY A 101 -5.16 -9.82 -16.20
CA GLY A 101 -4.47 -8.88 -15.33
C GLY A 101 -3.16 -8.46 -16.01
N TYR A 102 -2.46 -7.47 -15.47
CA TYR A 102 -1.13 -7.13 -15.99
C TYR A 102 -0.18 -8.31 -15.82
N ASN A 103 0.73 -8.51 -16.79
CA ASN A 103 1.88 -9.37 -16.56
C ASN A 103 2.64 -8.85 -15.33
N ASN A 104 3.19 -9.75 -14.51
CA ASN A 104 3.89 -9.41 -13.28
C ASN A 104 5.05 -8.43 -13.50
N PHE A 105 5.63 -8.40 -14.71
CA PHE A 105 6.62 -7.39 -15.11
C PHE A 105 6.14 -5.93 -14.97
N TRP A 106 4.84 -5.67 -15.10
CA TRP A 106 4.25 -4.32 -14.97
C TRP A 106 3.80 -3.99 -13.54
N LEU A 107 3.98 -4.92 -12.60
CA LEU A 107 3.59 -4.76 -11.21
C LEU A 107 4.85 -4.59 -10.37
N ASP A 108 4.85 -3.59 -9.49
CA ASP A 108 5.90 -3.40 -8.50
C ASP A 108 5.31 -3.52 -7.08
N PRO A 109 5.40 -4.71 -6.45
CA PRO A 109 4.96 -4.89 -5.07
C PRO A 109 5.99 -4.35 -4.07
N GLY A 110 7.13 -3.83 -4.53
CA GLY A 110 8.27 -3.49 -3.70
C GLY A 110 9.11 -4.71 -3.34
N SER A 111 10.18 -4.47 -2.59
CA SER A 111 11.18 -5.49 -2.23
C SER A 111 11.37 -5.66 -0.72
N HIS A 112 10.79 -4.79 0.09
CA HIS A 112 11.01 -4.75 1.53
C HIS A 112 9.73 -4.55 2.33
N TYR A 113 9.74 -5.03 3.57
CA TYR A 113 8.74 -4.66 4.57
C TYR A 113 8.99 -3.25 5.10
N THR A 114 7.91 -2.47 5.28
CA THR A 114 7.96 -1.14 5.87
C THR A 114 8.54 -1.19 7.29
N VAL A 115 9.52 -0.33 7.55
CA VAL A 115 10.15 -0.15 8.86
C VAL A 115 9.60 1.10 9.52
N VAL A 116 9.02 0.95 10.71
CA VAL A 116 8.53 2.07 11.54
C VAL A 116 9.18 1.95 12.90
N ASP A 117 9.87 2.99 13.36
CA ASP A 117 10.63 3.00 14.63
C ASP A 117 11.64 1.85 14.75
N GLY A 118 12.28 1.49 13.63
CA GLY A 118 13.22 0.37 13.57
C GLY A 118 12.56 -1.02 13.58
N GLN A 119 11.24 -1.10 13.55
CA GLN A 119 10.48 -2.35 13.56
C GLN A 119 9.93 -2.66 12.17
N ARG A 120 10.21 -3.87 11.65
CA ARG A 120 9.61 -4.37 10.40
C ARG A 120 8.16 -4.78 10.65
N ARG A 121 7.22 -4.01 10.11
CA ARG A 121 5.78 -4.21 10.35
C ARG A 121 5.24 -5.34 9.49
N ALA A 122 4.57 -6.31 10.11
CA ALA A 122 3.88 -7.38 9.38
C ALA A 122 2.53 -6.95 8.78
N SER A 123 2.04 -5.76 9.15
CA SER A 123 0.84 -5.12 8.62
C SER A 123 0.85 -3.60 8.85
N LEU A 124 0.13 -2.84 8.02
CA LEU A 124 -0.09 -1.42 8.27
C LEU A 124 -1.09 -1.20 9.42
N LEU A 125 -2.12 -2.04 9.51
CA LEU A 125 -3.04 -2.02 10.64
C LEU A 125 -2.38 -2.61 11.88
N ILE A 126 -2.33 -1.80 12.94
CA ILE A 126 -1.81 -2.20 14.26
C ILE A 126 -2.92 -2.26 15.32
N ASP A 127 -4.02 -1.55 15.08
CA ASP A 127 -5.24 -1.54 15.87
C ASP A 127 -6.43 -1.83 14.94
N PRO A 128 -7.25 -2.85 15.21
CA PRO A 128 -7.22 -3.77 16.35
C PRO A 128 -5.95 -4.62 16.46
N ALA A 129 -5.71 -5.21 17.62
CA ALA A 129 -4.48 -5.95 17.93
C ALA A 129 -4.21 -7.15 17.00
N ASP A 130 -5.21 -7.63 16.27
CA ASP A 130 -5.08 -8.67 15.24
C ASP A 130 -4.65 -8.12 13.86
N GLY A 131 -4.61 -6.79 13.69
CA GLY A 131 -4.23 -6.09 12.47
C GLY A 131 -5.22 -6.30 11.33
N ARG A 132 -6.51 -6.50 11.63
CA ARG A 132 -7.58 -6.68 10.65
C ARG A 132 -8.48 -5.47 10.55
N VAL A 133 -9.06 -5.24 9.37
CA VAL A 133 -10.12 -4.26 9.21
C VAL A 133 -11.31 -4.71 10.05
N PRO A 134 -11.88 -3.84 10.91
CA PRO A 134 -13.06 -4.19 11.69
C PRO A 134 -14.22 -4.67 10.80
N ALA A 135 -15.04 -5.57 11.35
CA ALA A 135 -16.20 -6.08 10.64
C ALA A 135 -17.12 -4.92 10.21
N LEU A 136 -17.59 -4.98 8.96
CA LEU A 136 -18.55 -4.02 8.44
C LEU A 136 -19.84 -4.04 9.27
N THR A 137 -20.46 -2.87 9.42
CA THR A 137 -21.78 -2.77 10.04
C THR A 137 -22.81 -3.56 9.23
N PRO A 138 -23.91 -4.04 9.84
CA PRO A 138 -24.94 -4.80 9.13
C PRO A 138 -25.48 -4.06 7.89
N ASP A 139 -25.63 -2.74 7.95
CA ASP A 139 -26.11 -1.96 6.79
C ASP A 139 -25.06 -1.83 5.69
N ALA A 140 -23.78 -1.75 6.03
CA ALA A 140 -22.70 -1.80 5.05
C ALA A 140 -22.59 -3.19 4.39
N GLN A 141 -22.80 -4.26 5.15
CA GLN A 141 -22.88 -5.62 4.61
C GLN A 141 -24.05 -5.74 3.61
N LYS A 142 -25.24 -5.23 3.95
CA LYS A 142 -26.40 -5.22 3.05
C LYS A 142 -26.14 -4.49 1.74
N ARG A 143 -25.46 -3.32 1.79
CA ARG A 143 -25.06 -2.57 0.60
C ARG A 143 -24.05 -3.33 -0.27
N ARG A 144 -23.09 -4.02 0.34
CA ARG A 144 -22.11 -4.84 -0.41
C ARG A 144 -22.71 -6.13 -0.97
N SER A 145 -23.77 -6.64 -0.36
CA SER A 145 -24.48 -7.82 -0.85
C SER A 145 -25.61 -7.48 -1.83
N SER A 146 -25.89 -6.19 -2.09
CA SER A 146 -26.88 -5.84 -3.11
C SER A 146 -26.34 -6.18 -4.50
N ALA A 147 -27.25 -6.49 -5.42
CA ALA A 147 -26.90 -6.88 -6.79
C ALA A 147 -26.03 -5.81 -7.50
N ASP A 148 -26.11 -4.56 -7.05
CA ASP A 148 -25.34 -3.39 -7.47
C ASP A 148 -23.83 -3.53 -7.28
N TYR A 149 -23.38 -4.37 -6.34
CA TYR A 149 -21.95 -4.60 -6.06
C TYR A 149 -21.41 -5.83 -6.80
N ASN A 150 -22.24 -6.56 -7.55
CA ASN A 150 -21.77 -7.70 -8.33
C ASN A 150 -21.00 -7.20 -9.54
N ALA A 151 -19.68 -7.43 -9.53
CA ALA A 151 -18.84 -7.27 -10.70
C ALA A 151 -19.43 -8.05 -11.88
N ARG A 152 -19.45 -7.41 -13.05
CA ARG A 152 -19.86 -8.10 -14.26
C ARG A 152 -18.96 -9.32 -14.51
N PRO A 153 -19.54 -10.45 -14.95
CA PRO A 153 -18.77 -11.67 -15.15
C PRO A 153 -17.71 -11.56 -16.25
N THR A 154 -17.86 -10.61 -17.18
CA THR A 154 -16.93 -10.39 -18.28
C THR A 154 -16.75 -8.89 -18.56
N SER A 155 -15.56 -8.50 -19.02
CA SER A 155 -15.22 -7.11 -19.34
C SER A 155 -15.88 -6.57 -20.62
N ASP A 156 -16.47 -7.44 -21.44
CA ASP A 156 -17.15 -7.11 -22.70
C ASP A 156 -18.68 -6.91 -22.53
N ALA A 157 -19.21 -7.11 -21.33
CA ALA A 157 -20.61 -6.83 -21.05
C ALA A 157 -20.87 -5.31 -21.05
N ALA A 158 -21.71 -4.86 -22.00
CA ALA A 158 -22.04 -3.44 -22.19
C ALA A 158 -22.73 -2.83 -20.96
N ALA A 159 -22.41 -1.57 -20.67
CA ALA A 159 -23.10 -0.74 -19.67
C ALA A 159 -24.62 -0.75 -19.93
N ARG A 160 -25.41 -0.87 -18.86
CA ARG A 160 -26.87 -0.82 -18.90
C ARG A 160 -27.34 0.48 -18.27
N GLU A 161 -28.48 0.98 -18.74
CA GLU A 161 -29.04 2.24 -18.25
C GLU A 161 -29.42 2.20 -16.76
N ASP A 162 -29.62 1.00 -16.21
CA ASP A 162 -29.93 0.76 -14.81
C ASP A 162 -28.70 0.43 -13.95
N ASP A 163 -27.47 0.48 -14.50
CA ASP A 163 -26.31 0.27 -13.64
C ASP A 163 -26.18 1.41 -12.61
N PRO A 164 -25.84 1.08 -11.36
CA PRO A 164 -25.47 2.08 -10.36
C PRO A 164 -24.30 2.95 -10.88
N GLY A 165 -24.54 4.26 -10.96
CA GLY A 165 -23.54 5.21 -11.49
C GLY A 165 -23.46 5.26 -13.01
N PHE A 166 -24.43 4.69 -13.74
CA PHE A 166 -24.55 4.94 -15.18
C PHE A 166 -24.99 6.39 -15.43
N GLU A 167 -24.09 7.17 -16.00
CA GLU A 167 -24.32 8.59 -16.30
C GLU A 167 -24.83 8.83 -17.73
N GLY A 168 -25.03 7.77 -18.53
CA GLY A 168 -25.46 7.84 -19.92
C GLY A 168 -24.37 7.46 -20.92
N PRO A 169 -24.72 7.14 -22.17
CA PRO A 169 -23.77 6.68 -23.20
C PRO A 169 -22.72 7.73 -23.61
N ASN A 170 -22.97 9.01 -23.32
CA ASN A 170 -22.09 10.12 -23.67
C ASN A 170 -21.35 10.73 -22.47
N ALA A 171 -21.56 10.19 -21.25
CA ALA A 171 -21.03 10.76 -20.02
C ALA A 171 -19.50 10.68 -19.87
N TYR A 172 -18.82 10.02 -20.80
CA TYR A 172 -17.36 9.91 -20.81
C TYR A 172 -16.74 10.40 -22.13
N ASN A 173 -17.51 11.10 -22.97
CA ASN A 173 -17.03 11.61 -24.26
C ASN A 173 -16.20 12.90 -24.13
N ASP A 174 -16.34 13.61 -23.00
CA ASP A 174 -15.56 14.81 -22.70
C ASP A 174 -14.47 14.48 -21.66
N PRO A 175 -13.21 14.92 -21.85
CA PRO A 175 -12.13 14.63 -20.92
C PRO A 175 -12.30 15.29 -19.54
N GLU A 176 -13.10 16.35 -19.40
CA GLU A 176 -13.33 17.04 -18.13
C GLU A 176 -14.33 16.32 -17.22
N ILE A 177 -15.25 15.54 -17.81
CA ILE A 177 -16.27 14.76 -17.08
C ILE A 177 -15.80 13.35 -16.72
N ARG A 178 -14.66 12.90 -17.28
CA ARG A 178 -14.07 11.60 -16.91
C ARG A 178 -13.63 11.58 -15.44
N PRO A 179 -13.72 10.42 -14.76
CA PRO A 179 -13.15 10.25 -13.42
C PRO A 179 -11.67 10.64 -13.38
N LEU A 180 -11.21 11.18 -12.24
CA LEU A 180 -9.83 11.66 -12.08
C LEU A 180 -8.77 10.60 -12.40
N ALA A 181 -9.08 9.32 -12.16
CA ALA A 181 -8.17 8.21 -12.46
C ALA A 181 -8.00 7.96 -13.97
N GLU A 182 -9.08 8.10 -14.76
CA GLU A 182 -9.02 7.99 -16.23
C GLU A 182 -8.31 9.19 -16.87
N ARG A 183 -8.31 10.34 -16.17
CA ARG A 183 -7.61 11.55 -16.58
C ARG A 183 -6.13 11.56 -16.15
N CYS A 184 -5.65 10.48 -15.55
CA CYS A 184 -4.29 10.36 -15.00
C CYS A 184 -3.94 11.46 -13.98
N LEU A 185 -4.93 12.03 -13.29
CA LEU A 185 -4.73 13.05 -12.24
C LEU A 185 -4.50 12.40 -10.87
N VAL A 186 -5.11 11.24 -10.66
CA VAL A 186 -4.85 10.35 -9.53
C VAL A 186 -4.67 8.94 -10.08
N GLY A 187 -3.91 8.10 -9.38
CA GLY A 187 -3.80 6.69 -9.65
C GLY A 187 -5.11 5.95 -9.36
N PHE A 188 -5.26 4.76 -9.94
CA PHE A 188 -6.41 3.90 -9.70
C PHE A 188 -6.41 3.39 -8.25
N SER A 189 -7.59 3.21 -7.67
CA SER A 189 -7.77 2.74 -6.28
C SER A 189 -7.10 3.70 -5.27
N SER A 190 -6.64 3.17 -4.15
CA SER A 190 -5.98 3.92 -3.07
C SER A 190 -4.46 4.10 -3.29
N THR A 191 -4.00 4.16 -4.54
CA THR A 191 -2.56 4.33 -4.89
C THR A 191 -2.11 5.79 -4.88
N SER A 192 -3.03 6.74 -4.73
CA SER A 192 -2.73 8.18 -4.79
C SER A 192 -3.22 8.94 -3.57
N GLY A 193 -2.31 9.72 -3.01
CA GLY A 193 -2.56 10.62 -1.88
C GLY A 193 -2.70 9.89 -0.52
N PRO A 194 -2.34 10.54 0.60
CA PRO A 194 -2.47 9.93 1.92
C PRO A 194 -3.96 9.74 2.34
N PRO A 195 -4.33 8.61 2.98
CA PRO A 195 -3.51 7.42 3.16
C PRO A 195 -3.42 6.60 1.86
N ILE A 196 -2.19 6.23 1.51
CA ILE A 196 -1.90 5.35 0.38
C ILE A 196 -1.96 3.93 0.92
N LEU A 197 -2.73 3.07 0.26
CA LEU A 197 -2.87 1.67 0.67
C LEU A 197 -2.12 0.76 -0.32
N PRO A 198 -1.45 -0.29 0.18
CA PRO A 198 -0.80 -1.27 -0.68
C PRO A 198 -1.87 -2.00 -1.51
N THR A 199 -1.60 -2.16 -2.80
CA THR A 199 -2.47 -2.80 -3.80
C THR A 199 -2.05 -4.23 -4.13
#